data_AF-A0A2D5HL33-F1
#
_entry.id   AF-A0A2D5HL33-F1
#
_cell.length_a   1.000
_cell.length_b   1.000
_cell.length_c   1.000
_cell.angle_alpha   90.00
_cell.angle_beta   90.00
_cell.angle_gamma   90.00
#
_symmetry.space_group_name_H-M   'P 1'
#
loop_
_entity.id
_entity.type
_entity.pdbx_description
1 polymer ?
#
loop_
_entity_poly.entity_id
_entity_poly.type
_entity_poly.pdbx_seq_one_letter_code
_entity_poly.pdbx_strand_id
1 'polypeptide(L)'
;MSDPLAFNKIVAGFLCACLLLIGVGKFASFMQGGDGEHHGDHHSEGDHSVSKNAFPIEVPETSITEASAIASTQVKIVPILALIASANLDEGKKLSKKCAACHSFNAGGPNKVGPNLWNVLNREMGKVDGYKYSKALTAFGGEWDYSSLNKFLLKPKEYMKGTKMNYAGLKKENDRANILLWLRSLADVPADLPTEDEIQKEIEATNS
;
A
#
# COMPACT_ATOMS: atom_id res chain seq x y z
N MET A 1 -15.57 46.31 27.26
CA MET A 1 -15.49 44.86 27.56
C MET A 1 -16.57 44.18 26.77
N SER A 2 -16.21 43.48 25.70
CA SER A 2 -17.18 42.69 24.91
C SER A 2 -17.37 41.35 25.62
N ASP A 3 -18.60 40.98 25.96
CA ASP A 3 -18.90 39.77 26.72
C ASP A 3 -18.53 38.49 25.93
N PRO A 4 -17.50 37.73 26.34
CA PRO A 4 -17.09 36.49 25.65
C PRO A 4 -18.19 35.41 25.67
N LEU A 5 -19.15 35.52 26.59
CA LEU A 5 -20.31 34.63 26.70
C LEU A 5 -21.40 34.93 25.65
N ALA A 6 -21.46 36.13 25.09
CA ALA A 6 -22.41 36.47 24.02
C ALA A 6 -21.98 35.88 22.67
N PHE A 7 -20.68 35.92 22.38
CA PHE A 7 -20.10 35.33 21.17
C PHE A 7 -20.32 33.81 21.11
N ASN A 8 -20.12 33.11 22.22
CA ASN A 8 -20.28 31.65 22.26
C ASN A 8 -21.76 31.21 22.07
N LYS A 9 -22.71 32.02 22.54
CA LYS A 9 -24.15 31.78 22.32
C LYS A 9 -24.58 32.00 20.87
N ILE A 10 -24.02 33.02 20.20
CA ILE A 10 -24.28 33.30 18.78
C ILE A 10 -23.73 32.18 17.89
N VAL A 11 -22.51 31.71 18.16
CA VAL A 11 -21.89 30.61 17.40
C VAL A 11 -22.66 29.30 17.59
N ALA A 12 -23.09 28.98 18.82
CA ALA A 12 -23.90 27.77 19.07
C ALA A 12 -25.28 27.81 18.37
N GLY A 13 -25.93 28.99 18.34
CA GLY A 13 -27.19 29.18 17.61
C GLY A 13 -27.04 28.97 16.11
N PHE A 14 -25.97 29.52 15.51
CA PHE A 14 -25.71 29.38 14.08
C PHE A 14 -25.39 27.92 13.71
N LEU A 15 -24.59 27.22 14.52
CA LEU A 15 -24.20 25.83 14.26
C LEU A 15 -25.40 24.87 14.35
N CYS A 16 -26.31 25.10 15.30
CA CYS A 16 -27.55 24.32 15.42
C CYS A 16 -28.50 24.55 14.23
N ALA A 17 -28.65 25.80 13.79
CA ALA A 17 -29.45 26.12 12.60
C ALA A 17 -28.85 25.48 11.33
N CYS A 18 -27.53 25.52 11.15
CA CYS A 18 -26.86 24.88 10.01
C CYS A 18 -27.03 23.35 10.03
N LEU A 19 -26.94 22.70 11.19
CA LEU A 19 -27.16 21.25 11.32
C LEU A 19 -28.60 20.85 10.95
N LEU A 20 -29.59 21.63 11.38
CA LEU A 20 -30.99 21.38 11.02
C LEU A 20 -31.25 21.56 9.52
N LEU A 21 -30.65 22.58 8.89
CA LEU A 21 -30.79 22.80 7.44
C LEU A 21 -30.15 21.70 6.59
N ILE A 22 -29.00 21.16 7.02
CA ILE A 22 -28.32 20.06 6.32
C ILE A 22 -29.06 18.72 6.53
N GLY A 23 -29.75 18.55 7.66
CA GLY A 23 -30.51 17.34 7.99
C GLY A 23 -31.75 17.11 7.11
N VAL A 24 -32.45 18.18 6.70
CA VAL A 24 -33.67 18.07 5.88
C VAL A 24 -33.36 17.64 4.44
N GLY A 25 -32.23 18.07 3.88
CA GLY A 25 -31.83 17.73 2.50
C GLY A 25 -31.47 16.25 2.28
N LYS A 26 -31.04 15.54 3.33
CA LYS A 26 -30.67 14.11 3.24
C LYS A 26 -31.81 13.14 3.55
N PHE A 27 -32.90 13.61 4.16
CA PHE A 27 -34.06 12.78 4.44
C PHE A 27 -34.95 12.58 3.20
N ALA A 28 -34.94 13.53 2.25
CA ALA A 28 -35.70 13.42 1.00
C ALA A 28 -35.18 12.34 0.03
N SER A 29 -33.86 12.10 -0.01
CA SER A 29 -33.28 11.03 -0.84
C SER A 29 -33.45 9.61 -0.27
N PHE A 30 -33.86 9.48 0.99
CA PHE A 30 -34.05 8.16 1.63
C PHE A 30 -35.50 7.64 1.54
N MET A 31 -36.49 8.50 1.26
CA MET A 31 -37.89 8.07 1.08
C MET A 31 -38.30 7.81 -0.38
N GLN A 32 -37.51 8.21 -1.38
CA GLN A 32 -37.79 7.93 -2.78
C GLN A 32 -37.12 6.62 -3.23
N GLY A 33 -37.52 5.51 -2.61
CA GLY A 33 -37.15 4.18 -3.05
C GLY A 33 -38.41 3.33 -3.20
N GLY A 34 -38.90 3.14 -4.43
CA GLY A 34 -39.64 1.93 -4.80
C GLY A 34 -40.85 2.10 -5.71
N ASP A 35 -40.67 1.74 -6.99
CA ASP A 35 -41.59 1.20 -8.01
C ASP A 35 -41.06 1.66 -9.40
N GLY A 36 -41.19 0.98 -10.53
CA GLY A 36 -41.91 -0.20 -10.98
C GLY A 36 -41.67 -0.32 -12.51
N GLU A 37 -41.74 -1.55 -12.98
CA GLU A 37 -41.93 -2.07 -14.34
C GLU A 37 -42.55 -1.14 -15.44
N HIS A 38 -42.17 -1.41 -16.72
CA HIS A 38 -43.00 -1.53 -17.96
C HIS A 38 -42.67 -0.74 -19.25
N HIS A 39 -42.53 -1.56 -20.31
CA HIS A 39 -42.95 -1.46 -21.73
C HIS A 39 -42.22 -0.63 -22.80
N GLY A 40 -42.02 -1.28 -23.95
CA GLY A 40 -41.74 -0.63 -25.23
C GLY A 40 -41.25 -1.58 -26.33
N ASP A 41 -42.17 -2.34 -26.93
CA ASP A 41 -41.98 -3.17 -28.12
C ASP A 41 -41.55 -2.37 -29.36
N HIS A 42 -40.87 -3.01 -30.33
CA HIS A 42 -41.29 -3.05 -31.75
C HIS A 42 -40.34 -3.88 -32.62
N HIS A 43 -40.91 -4.91 -33.26
CA HIS A 43 -40.35 -5.68 -34.37
C HIS A 43 -40.28 -4.84 -35.66
N SER A 44 -39.26 -5.07 -36.50
CA SER A 44 -39.42 -5.05 -37.96
C SER A 44 -38.32 -5.87 -38.65
N GLU A 45 -38.77 -6.70 -39.58
CA GLU A 45 -38.05 -7.68 -40.40
C GLU A 45 -37.43 -7.06 -41.67
N GLY A 46 -36.55 -7.82 -42.34
CA GLY A 46 -36.18 -7.64 -43.76
C GLY A 46 -34.67 -7.47 -43.99
N ASP A 47 -33.94 -8.55 -44.27
CA ASP A 47 -33.50 -8.96 -45.64
C ASP A 47 -32.05 -8.46 -45.87
N HIS A 48 -31.00 -9.30 -45.84
CA HIS A 48 -30.71 -10.25 -46.90
C HIS A 48 -30.06 -11.57 -46.48
N SER A 49 -30.53 -12.58 -47.19
CA SER A 49 -30.19 -13.99 -47.18
C SER A 49 -28.80 -14.33 -47.76
N VAL A 50 -28.17 -15.32 -47.11
CA VAL A 50 -27.52 -16.53 -47.66
C VAL A 50 -26.42 -16.34 -48.73
N SER A 51 -25.20 -16.80 -48.39
CA SER A 51 -24.63 -18.02 -48.99
C SER A 51 -23.17 -18.25 -48.59
N LYS A 52 -22.92 -19.47 -48.09
CA LYS A 52 -21.75 -20.35 -48.26
C LYS A 52 -20.47 -19.72 -48.85
N ASN A 53 -19.35 -19.89 -48.16
CA ASN A 53 -18.25 -20.77 -48.58
C ASN A 53 -17.08 -20.69 -47.58
N ALA A 54 -16.65 -21.85 -47.10
CA ALA A 54 -15.34 -22.03 -46.49
C ALA A 54 -14.24 -21.80 -47.55
N PHE A 55 -13.11 -21.21 -47.15
CA PHE A 55 -11.72 -21.57 -47.50
C PHE A 55 -10.76 -20.67 -46.69
N PRO A 56 -9.54 -21.15 -46.37
CA PRO A 56 -8.74 -20.70 -45.24
C PRO A 56 -8.01 -19.39 -45.53
N ILE A 57 -7.84 -18.57 -44.50
CA ILE A 57 -6.99 -17.38 -44.56
C ILE A 57 -5.66 -17.74 -43.90
N GLU A 58 -4.75 -18.27 -44.71
CA GLU A 58 -3.32 -18.12 -44.45
C GLU A 58 -2.95 -16.67 -44.77
N VAL A 59 -2.70 -15.87 -43.73
CA VAL A 59 -2.09 -14.54 -43.88
C VAL A 59 -0.99 -14.44 -42.82
N PRO A 60 0.21 -13.98 -43.23
CA PRO A 60 1.48 -14.45 -42.73
C PRO A 60 1.90 -13.80 -41.41
N GLU A 61 2.84 -14.47 -40.73
CA GLU A 61 3.68 -13.87 -39.69
C GLU A 61 4.39 -12.64 -40.24
N THR A 62 3.83 -11.44 -40.07
CA THR A 62 4.59 -10.20 -40.07
C THR A 62 3.87 -9.15 -39.22
N SER A 63 4.27 -9.14 -37.95
CA SER A 63 4.63 -7.92 -37.20
C SER A 63 3.64 -6.75 -37.22
N ILE A 64 2.56 -6.86 -36.45
CA ILE A 64 1.77 -5.70 -36.01
C ILE A 64 2.42 -5.13 -34.74
N THR A 65 3.20 -4.08 -34.97
CA THR A 65 3.26 -2.81 -34.22
C THR A 65 3.17 -2.80 -32.69
N GLU A 66 4.13 -2.07 -32.12
CA GLU A 66 4.05 -1.39 -30.83
C GLU A 66 4.06 -2.32 -29.62
N ALA A 67 5.23 -2.91 -29.42
CA ALA A 67 5.77 -3.07 -28.08
C ALA A 67 5.67 -1.71 -27.38
N SER A 68 4.62 -1.56 -26.56
CA SER A 68 4.62 -0.62 -25.45
C SER A 68 5.83 -0.98 -24.61
N ALA A 69 6.93 -0.27 -24.88
CA ALA A 69 8.05 -0.21 -23.97
C ALA A 69 7.48 0.36 -22.67
N ILE A 70 7.09 -0.54 -21.77
CA ILE A 70 7.03 -0.23 -20.36
C ILE A 70 8.47 0.14 -20.05
N ALA A 71 8.77 1.44 -20.13
CA ALA A 71 9.99 2.00 -19.64
C ALA A 71 10.09 1.52 -18.20
N SER A 72 10.96 0.53 -17.97
CA SER A 72 11.32 0.06 -16.65
C SER A 72 11.95 1.27 -15.98
N THR A 73 11.13 2.01 -15.23
CA THR A 73 11.63 3.04 -14.35
C THR A 73 12.39 2.28 -13.29
N GLN A 74 13.69 2.10 -13.49
CA GLN A 74 14.56 1.46 -12.53
C GLN A 74 14.36 2.18 -11.20
N VAL A 75 13.93 1.43 -10.19
CA VAL A 75 13.65 2.03 -8.89
C VAL A 75 14.99 2.26 -8.23
N LYS A 76 15.47 3.51 -8.29
CA LYS A 76 16.69 3.93 -7.60
C LYS A 76 16.53 3.65 -6.11
N ILE A 77 17.33 2.73 -5.59
CA ILE A 77 17.45 2.51 -4.16
C ILE A 77 18.18 3.72 -3.60
N VAL A 78 17.52 4.51 -2.77
CA VAL A 78 18.13 5.67 -2.11
C VAL A 78 18.62 5.24 -0.73
N PRO A 79 19.86 5.58 -0.34
CA PRO A 79 20.37 5.28 0.98
C PRO A 79 19.56 6.06 2.03
N ILE A 80 19.10 5.38 3.07
CA ILE A 80 18.30 5.99 4.15
C ILE A 80 18.89 5.76 5.54
N LEU A 81 19.95 4.95 5.68
CA LEU A 81 20.50 4.61 7.00
C LEU A 81 20.85 5.87 7.80
N ALA A 82 21.47 6.88 7.17
CA ALA A 82 21.79 8.16 7.80
C ALA A 82 20.55 8.93 8.31
N LEU A 83 19.37 8.68 7.73
CA LEU A 83 18.12 9.36 8.10
C LEU A 83 17.47 8.75 9.35
N ILE A 84 17.80 7.51 9.70
CA ILE A 84 17.11 6.75 10.76
C ILE A 84 17.34 7.38 12.14
N ALA A 85 18.54 7.89 12.42
CA ALA A 85 18.87 8.50 13.71
C ALA A 85 18.04 9.77 14.01
N SER A 86 17.65 10.51 12.98
CA SER A 86 16.81 11.71 13.07
C SER A 86 15.36 11.48 12.63
N ALA A 87 14.95 10.23 12.42
CA ALA A 87 13.60 9.91 11.97
C ALA A 87 12.55 10.14 13.07
N ASN A 88 11.27 10.15 12.68
CA ASN A 88 10.15 10.42 13.58
C ASN A 88 9.37 9.14 13.90
N LEU A 89 9.38 8.75 15.18
CA LEU A 89 8.71 7.56 15.69
C LEU A 89 7.19 7.60 15.52
N ASP A 90 6.56 8.75 15.78
CA ASP A 90 5.10 8.91 15.70
C ASP A 90 4.60 8.86 14.25
N GLU A 91 5.35 9.43 13.31
CA GLU A 91 5.06 9.30 11.88
C GLU A 91 5.22 7.85 11.42
N GLY A 92 6.24 7.14 11.92
CA GLY A 92 6.39 5.69 11.69
C GLY A 92 5.18 4.90 12.20
N LYS A 93 4.71 5.21 13.41
CA LYS A 93 3.50 4.62 13.99
C LYS A 93 2.24 4.94 13.19
N LYS A 94 2.12 6.14 12.61
CA LYS A 94 1.00 6.48 11.71
C LYS A 94 1.08 5.68 10.41
N LEU A 95 2.27 5.54 9.84
CA LEU A 95 2.51 4.78 8.61
C LEU A 95 2.21 3.27 8.78
N SER A 96 2.46 2.72 9.97
CA SER A 96 2.21 1.29 10.24
C SER A 96 0.76 0.86 10.09
N LYS A 97 -0.19 1.81 10.09
CA LYS A 97 -1.60 1.55 9.74
C LYS A 97 -1.75 0.91 8.36
N LYS A 98 -0.85 1.21 7.41
CA LYS A 98 -0.80 0.57 6.08
C LYS A 98 -0.44 -0.93 6.15
N CYS A 99 0.20 -1.35 7.24
CA CYS A 99 0.68 -2.72 7.47
C CYS A 99 -0.29 -3.51 8.37
N ALA A 100 -1.11 -2.83 9.17
CA ALA A 100 -1.95 -3.41 10.24
C ALA A 100 -3.04 -4.38 9.74
N ALA A 101 -3.48 -4.25 8.49
CA ALA A 101 -4.40 -5.19 7.86
C ALA A 101 -3.78 -6.58 7.71
N CYS A 102 -2.46 -6.65 7.46
CA CYS A 102 -1.76 -7.90 7.18
C CYS A 102 -0.89 -8.36 8.34
N HIS A 103 -0.46 -7.48 9.23
CA HIS A 103 0.50 -7.80 10.29
C HIS A 103 -0.05 -7.49 11.68
N SER A 104 0.48 -8.19 12.67
CA SER A 104 0.37 -7.84 14.08
C SER A 104 1.72 -7.29 14.58
N PHE A 105 1.69 -6.53 15.67
CA PHE A 105 2.86 -5.78 16.16
C PHE A 105 3.22 -6.08 17.61
N ASN A 106 2.34 -6.72 18.37
CA ASN A 106 2.59 -6.97 19.79
C ASN A 106 3.50 -8.19 19.97
N ALA A 107 4.28 -8.22 21.04
CA ALA A 107 5.02 -9.40 21.48
C ALA A 107 4.09 -10.62 21.57
N GLY A 108 4.48 -11.74 20.94
CA GLY A 108 3.65 -12.96 20.89
C GLY A 108 2.32 -12.82 20.14
N GLY A 109 2.12 -11.73 19.39
CA GLY A 109 0.89 -11.52 18.63
C GLY A 109 0.69 -12.54 17.49
N PRO A 110 -0.55 -12.74 17.01
CA PRO A 110 -0.85 -13.78 16.04
C PRO A 110 -0.29 -13.45 14.65
N ASN A 111 0.09 -14.49 13.90
CA ASN A 111 0.25 -14.38 12.45
C ASN A 111 -1.12 -14.10 11.80
N LYS A 112 -1.16 -13.18 10.85
CA LYS A 112 -2.36 -12.85 10.05
C LYS A 112 -2.10 -13.24 8.59
N VAL A 113 -2.48 -12.36 7.64
CA VAL A 113 -2.10 -12.49 6.22
C VAL A 113 -0.57 -12.51 6.07
N GLY A 114 0.12 -11.70 6.86
CA GLY A 114 1.57 -11.68 7.06
C GLY A 114 1.96 -12.13 8.48
N PRO A 115 3.24 -12.45 8.71
CA PRO A 115 3.73 -12.85 10.03
C PRO A 115 3.71 -11.67 11.02
N ASN A 116 3.78 -11.96 12.32
CA ASN A 116 3.99 -10.94 13.34
C ASN A 116 5.34 -10.17 13.13
N LEU A 117 5.33 -8.87 13.39
CA LEU A 117 6.47 -7.97 13.17
C LEU A 117 7.21 -7.53 14.45
N TRP A 118 6.87 -8.08 15.62
CA TRP A 118 7.70 -7.92 16.81
C TRP A 118 9.07 -8.58 16.59
N ASN A 119 10.14 -7.94 17.05
CA ASN A 119 11.54 -8.33 16.80
C ASN A 119 11.80 -8.60 15.31
N VAL A 120 11.33 -7.72 14.40
CA VAL A 120 11.59 -7.93 12.97
C VAL A 120 13.01 -7.53 12.56
N LEU A 121 13.58 -6.49 13.17
CA LEU A 121 14.96 -6.08 12.84
C LEU A 121 15.96 -7.15 13.30
N ASN A 122 16.93 -7.43 12.45
CA ASN A 122 17.98 -8.46 12.59
C ASN A 122 17.43 -9.90 12.68
N ARG A 123 16.13 -10.12 12.47
CA ARG A 123 15.56 -11.46 12.44
C ARG A 123 15.83 -12.12 11.10
N GLU A 124 16.19 -13.40 11.13
CA GLU A 124 16.32 -14.23 9.92
C GLU A 124 15.04 -14.18 9.06
N MET A 125 15.22 -14.00 7.75
CA MET A 125 14.11 -13.93 6.81
C MET A 125 13.42 -15.30 6.70
N GLY A 126 12.08 -15.30 6.77
CA GLY A 126 11.30 -16.51 6.51
C GLY A 126 11.28 -17.53 7.66
N LYS A 127 11.53 -17.10 8.90
CA LYS A 127 11.69 -18.00 10.06
C LYS A 127 10.66 -17.85 11.18
N VAL A 128 9.62 -17.03 11.03
CA VAL A 128 8.56 -16.97 12.06
C VAL A 128 7.78 -18.27 12.08
N ASP A 129 7.74 -18.90 13.25
CA ASP A 129 7.03 -20.15 13.46
C ASP A 129 5.54 -20.05 13.15
N GLY A 130 4.99 -21.14 12.61
CA GLY A 130 3.57 -21.23 12.27
C GLY A 130 3.12 -20.36 11.09
N TYR A 131 4.02 -19.67 10.39
CA TYR A 131 3.68 -18.90 9.18
C TYR A 131 4.17 -19.57 7.89
N LYS A 132 3.31 -19.64 6.87
CA LYS A 132 3.61 -20.24 5.57
C LYS A 132 4.16 -19.23 4.57
N TYR A 133 5.48 -19.04 4.57
CA TYR A 133 6.19 -18.14 3.67
C TYR A 133 6.07 -18.49 2.18
N SER A 134 6.48 -17.57 1.30
CA SER A 134 6.68 -17.89 -0.12
C SER A 134 7.98 -18.67 -0.28
N LYS A 135 8.07 -19.48 -1.35
CA LYS A 135 9.33 -20.15 -1.71
C LYS A 135 10.44 -19.13 -1.93
N ALA A 136 10.14 -18.00 -2.58
CA ALA A 136 11.08 -16.91 -2.81
C ALA A 136 11.67 -16.36 -1.49
N LEU A 137 10.83 -16.08 -0.48
CA LEU A 137 11.32 -15.50 0.77
C LEU A 137 12.09 -16.51 1.62
N THR A 138 11.72 -17.78 1.56
CA THR A 138 12.46 -18.86 2.23
C THR A 138 13.83 -19.09 1.58
N ALA A 139 13.92 -18.98 0.26
CA ALA A 139 15.15 -19.19 -0.50
C ALA A 139 16.07 -17.96 -0.55
N PHE A 140 15.55 -16.75 -0.27
CA PHE A 140 16.33 -15.51 -0.30
C PHE A 140 17.43 -15.52 0.77
N GLY A 141 17.12 -16.04 1.96
CA GLY A 141 18.04 -16.09 3.09
C GLY A 141 18.35 -14.71 3.67
N GLY A 142 19.33 -14.67 4.59
CA GLY A 142 19.77 -13.44 5.26
C GLY A 142 18.86 -12.99 6.40
N GLU A 143 19.10 -11.78 6.87
CA GLU A 143 18.42 -11.15 8.01
C GLU A 143 17.75 -9.84 7.59
N TRP A 144 16.69 -9.47 8.30
CA TRP A 144 16.02 -8.19 8.15
C TRP A 144 16.79 -7.05 8.84
N ASP A 145 17.97 -6.70 8.32
CA ASP A 145 18.67 -5.47 8.70
C ASP A 145 17.99 -4.20 8.12
N TYR A 146 18.52 -3.01 8.45
CA TYR A 146 17.97 -1.75 7.94
C TYR A 146 18.04 -1.64 6.41
N SER A 147 19.11 -2.14 5.77
CA SER A 147 19.31 -2.01 4.32
C SER A 147 18.36 -2.90 3.53
N SER A 148 18.21 -4.16 3.94
CA SER A 148 17.31 -5.13 3.35
C SER A 148 15.85 -4.72 3.53
N LEU A 149 15.47 -4.21 4.71
CA LEU A 149 14.13 -3.66 4.91
C LEU A 149 13.90 -2.37 4.12
N ASN A 150 14.89 -1.47 3.99
CA ASN A 150 14.80 -0.30 3.11
C ASN A 150 14.44 -0.72 1.68
N LYS A 151 15.22 -1.64 1.11
CA LYS A 151 15.04 -2.16 -0.26
C LYS A 151 13.71 -2.88 -0.42
N PHE A 152 13.36 -3.77 0.52
CA PHE A 152 12.13 -4.53 0.46
C PHE A 152 10.90 -3.63 0.58
N LEU A 153 10.89 -2.69 1.53
CA LEU A 153 9.77 -1.77 1.72
C LEU A 153 9.62 -0.78 0.57
N LEU A 154 10.71 -0.42 -0.14
CA LEU A 154 10.63 0.43 -1.32
C LEU A 154 9.84 -0.26 -2.45
N LYS A 155 10.18 -1.52 -2.78
CA LYS A 155 9.50 -2.31 -3.81
C LYS A 155 9.58 -3.83 -3.54
N PRO A 156 8.62 -4.41 -2.83
CA PRO A 156 8.69 -5.81 -2.39
C PRO A 156 8.86 -6.82 -3.53
N LYS A 157 8.06 -6.69 -4.59
CA LYS A 157 8.06 -7.63 -5.72
C LYS A 157 9.30 -7.50 -6.62
N GLU A 158 9.97 -6.36 -6.58
CA GLU A 158 11.19 -6.11 -7.35
C GLU A 158 12.40 -6.62 -6.57
N TYR A 159 12.49 -6.29 -5.28
CA TYR A 159 13.52 -6.80 -4.38
C TYR A 159 13.48 -8.33 -4.26
N MET A 160 12.27 -8.89 -4.17
CA MET A 160 12.07 -10.32 -4.02
C MET A 160 10.97 -10.81 -4.95
N LYS A 161 11.37 -11.18 -6.17
CA LYS A 161 10.48 -11.76 -7.18
C LYS A 161 9.82 -13.03 -6.62
N GLY A 162 8.49 -13.08 -6.67
CA GLY A 162 7.71 -14.21 -6.11
C GLY A 162 7.41 -14.11 -4.61
N THR A 163 7.68 -12.96 -3.96
CA THR A 163 7.13 -12.69 -2.64
C THR A 163 5.60 -12.69 -2.66
N LYS A 164 4.98 -13.27 -1.61
CA LYS A 164 3.52 -13.23 -1.42
C LYS A 164 3.02 -11.87 -0.94
N MET A 165 3.92 -10.97 -0.51
CA MET A 165 3.54 -9.65 -0.02
C MET A 165 3.10 -8.74 -1.18
N ASN A 166 1.79 -8.63 -1.39
CA ASN A 166 1.20 -7.76 -2.40
C ASN A 166 1.10 -6.31 -1.91
N TYR A 167 2.25 -5.65 -1.75
CA TYR A 167 2.34 -4.26 -1.32
C TYR A 167 3.04 -3.42 -2.39
N ALA A 168 2.50 -2.22 -2.66
CA ALA A 168 3.01 -1.33 -3.71
C ALA A 168 4.36 -0.66 -3.36
N GLY A 169 4.72 -0.66 -2.07
CA GLY A 169 5.94 -0.07 -1.53
C GLY A 169 5.77 1.33 -0.92
N LEU A 170 6.76 1.73 -0.12
CA LEU A 170 6.93 3.06 0.47
C LEU A 170 8.00 3.84 -0.29
N LYS A 171 7.57 4.69 -1.23
CA LYS A 171 8.47 5.41 -2.13
C LYS A 171 9.27 6.53 -1.46
N LYS A 172 8.68 7.20 -0.46
CA LYS A 172 9.33 8.32 0.24
C LYS A 172 10.39 7.79 1.19
N GLU A 173 11.60 8.33 1.09
CA GLU A 173 12.74 7.94 1.95
C GLU A 173 12.46 8.18 3.42
N ASN A 174 11.98 9.39 3.77
CA ASN A 174 11.61 9.72 5.14
C ASN A 174 10.53 8.80 5.70
N ASP A 175 9.54 8.37 4.88
CA ASP A 175 8.54 7.40 5.33
C ASP A 175 9.19 6.05 5.66
N ARG A 176 10.18 5.62 4.87
CA ARG A 176 10.93 4.39 5.13
C ARG A 176 11.80 4.53 6.38
N ALA A 177 12.52 5.64 6.55
CA ALA A 177 13.30 5.87 7.77
C ALA A 177 12.42 5.89 9.03
N ASN A 178 11.27 6.58 8.97
CA ASN A 178 10.30 6.64 10.05
C ASN A 178 9.73 5.27 10.42
N ILE A 179 9.31 4.46 9.42
CA ILE A 179 8.77 3.12 9.72
C ILE A 179 9.86 2.19 10.26
N LEU A 180 11.11 2.27 9.79
CA LEU A 180 12.22 1.47 10.33
C LEU A 180 12.54 1.84 11.78
N LEU A 181 12.58 3.13 12.10
CA LEU A 181 12.74 3.59 13.49
C LEU A 181 11.59 3.09 14.38
N TRP A 182 10.36 3.08 13.86
CA TRP A 182 9.22 2.54 14.60
C TRP A 182 9.29 1.02 14.76
N LEU A 183 9.63 0.26 13.72
CA LEU A 183 9.84 -1.19 13.81
C LEU A 183 10.95 -1.56 14.80
N ARG A 184 12.00 -0.73 14.89
CA ARG A 184 13.06 -0.85 15.90
C ARG A 184 12.54 -0.77 17.34
N SER A 185 11.51 0.05 17.58
CA SER A 185 10.86 0.13 18.90
C SER A 185 10.00 -1.08 19.24
N LEU A 186 9.67 -1.92 18.26
CA LEU A 186 8.88 -3.14 18.45
C LEU A 186 9.79 -4.33 18.76
N ALA A 187 10.54 -4.25 19.85
CA ALA A 187 11.48 -5.28 20.21
C ALA A 187 11.69 -5.38 21.72
N ASP A 188 12.06 -6.56 22.18
CA ASP A 188 12.48 -6.78 23.58
C ASP A 188 13.83 -6.09 23.82
N VAL A 189 14.74 -6.22 22.85
CA VAL A 189 16.02 -5.51 22.78
C VAL A 189 16.08 -4.81 21.42
N PRO A 190 15.86 -3.48 21.36
CA PRO A 190 15.97 -2.73 20.11
C PRO A 190 17.35 -2.89 19.48
N ALA A 191 17.41 -3.21 18.18
CA ALA A 191 18.65 -3.27 17.42
C ALA A 191 19.41 -1.93 17.52
N ASP A 192 20.74 -1.92 17.43
CA ASP A 192 21.50 -0.66 17.44
C ASP A 192 21.11 0.23 16.26
N LEU A 193 21.34 1.54 16.39
CA LEU A 193 21.21 2.44 15.24
C LEU A 193 22.34 2.16 14.24
N PRO A 194 22.14 2.44 12.93
CA PRO A 194 23.19 2.25 11.94
C PRO A 194 24.48 2.96 12.32
N THR A 195 25.60 2.24 12.20
CA THR A 195 26.95 2.78 12.36
C THR A 195 27.38 3.59 11.13
N GLU A 196 28.40 4.43 11.28
CA GLU A 196 28.96 5.20 10.17
C GLU A 196 29.45 4.27 9.03
N ASP A 197 30.07 3.15 9.37
CA ASP A 197 30.53 2.16 8.39
C ASP A 197 29.36 1.54 7.60
N GLU A 198 28.23 1.26 8.25
CA GLU A 198 27.04 0.73 7.58
C GLU A 198 26.36 1.78 6.69
N ILE A 199 26.32 3.04 7.14
CA ILE A 199 25.84 4.18 6.35
C ILE A 199 26.69 4.32 5.08
N GLN A 200 28.02 4.32 5.23
CA GLN A 200 28.95 4.47 4.13
C GLN A 200 28.84 3.30 3.13
N LYS A 201 28.74 2.06 3.62
CA LYS A 201 28.50 0.88 2.76
C LYS A 201 27.19 0.98 1.98
N GLU A 202 26.11 1.50 2.55
CA GLU A 202 24.86 1.69 1.82
C GLU A 202 25.03 2.71 0.69
N ILE A 203 25.70 3.84 0.98
CA ILE A 203 25.97 4.89 -0.02
C ILE A 203 26.77 4.32 -1.19
N GLU A 204 27.86 3.60 -0.92
CA GLU A 204 28.71 2.97 -1.93
C GLU A 204 27.93 1.96 -2.80
N ALA A 205 27.11 1.11 -2.16
CA ALA A 205 26.29 0.12 -2.85
C ALA A 205 25.20 0.75 -3.74
N THR A 206 24.76 1.99 -3.46
CA THR A 206 23.76 2.71 -4.28
C THR A 206 24.35 3.50 -5.45
N ASN A 207 25.68 3.72 -5.45
CA ASN A 207 26.40 4.45 -6.49
C ASN A 207 27.14 3.54 -7.49
N SER A 208 27.15 2.23 -7.24
CA SER A 208 27.75 1.20 -8.10
C SER A 208 26.74 0.61 -9.07
#